data_AF-A0A6L2LNC2-F1
#
_entry.id   AF-A0A6L2LNC2-F1
#
_cell.length_a   1.000
_cell.length_b   1.000
_cell.length_c   1.000
_cell.angle_alpha   90.00
_cell.angle_beta   90.00
_cell.angle_gamma   90.00
#
_symmetry.space_group_name_H-M   'P 1'
#
loop_
_entity.id
_entity.type
_entity.pdbx_description
1 polymer ?
#
loop_
_entity_poly.entity_id
_entity_poly.type
_entity_poly.pdbx_seq_one_letter_code
_entity_poly.pdbx_strand_id
1 'polypeptide(L)'
;MSFTLVLQWAPGVCSGNSGVACQINPVPTEFTIHGLWPEPNGAPSTDSFNGQKLATLATELSRYWPNLKSSQQQIAFNIDFWKGEWNKHGQYSGLGVREYFEKSLELYKDAGQGLRAKLAAEKIIPTIYTTYKLVDIQAAVNKINDGFSGTIKSVQRQGGGNKQQIQEIRFSYTNNFQKQNNLSPSSRVPEILFPAPGFG
;
A
#
# COMPACT_ATOMS: atom_id res chain seq x y z
N MET A 1 -12.50 0.51 17.13
CA MET A 1 -11.23 0.38 16.41
C MET A 1 -11.48 -0.39 15.12
N SER A 2 -10.85 -0.01 14.04
CA SER A 2 -10.83 -0.66 12.74
C SER A 2 -9.41 -0.60 12.20
N PHE A 3 -9.10 -1.33 11.14
CA PHE A 3 -7.78 -1.33 10.51
C PHE A 3 -7.88 -0.99 9.04
N THR A 4 -6.88 -0.28 8.53
CA THR A 4 -6.70 -0.07 7.10
C THR A 4 -5.37 -0.66 6.66
N LEU A 5 -5.40 -1.68 5.81
CA LEU A 5 -4.21 -2.10 5.07
C LEU A 5 -4.00 -1.13 3.90
N VAL A 6 -2.86 -0.47 3.89
CA VAL A 6 -2.47 0.51 2.88
C VAL A 6 -1.43 -0.12 1.98
N LEU A 7 -1.78 -0.29 0.71
CA LEU A 7 -0.87 -0.72 -0.34
C LEU A 7 -0.44 0.49 -1.16
N GLN A 8 0.84 0.59 -1.49
CA GLN A 8 1.41 1.65 -2.30
C GLN A 8 1.83 1.14 -3.67
N TRP A 9 1.62 1.97 -4.69
CA TRP A 9 2.15 1.78 -6.04
C TRP A 9 3.42 2.59 -6.21
N ALA A 10 4.57 1.92 -6.29
CA ALA A 10 5.86 2.61 -6.28
C ALA A 10 5.93 3.72 -7.35
N PRO A 11 5.66 3.49 -8.65
CA PRO A 11 5.71 4.56 -9.66
C PRO A 11 4.83 5.78 -9.33
N GLY A 12 3.68 5.56 -8.69
CA GLY A 12 2.80 6.63 -8.22
C GLY A 12 3.39 7.46 -7.09
N VAL A 13 4.00 6.79 -6.10
CA VAL A 13 4.71 7.43 -4.98
C VAL A 13 5.95 8.17 -5.47
N CYS A 14 6.75 7.55 -6.33
CA CYS A 14 8.06 8.04 -6.78
C CYS A 14 7.98 9.26 -7.72
N SER A 15 6.86 9.43 -8.43
CA SER A 15 6.66 10.51 -9.41
C SER A 15 5.52 11.46 -9.01
N GLY A 16 5.11 11.41 -7.73
CA GLY A 16 4.10 12.31 -7.18
C GLY A 16 4.66 13.69 -6.85
N ASN A 17 3.78 14.69 -6.75
CA ASN A 17 4.12 16.08 -6.43
C ASN A 17 4.74 16.30 -5.04
N SER A 18 4.88 15.26 -4.22
CA SER A 18 5.65 15.31 -2.96
C SER A 18 7.16 15.43 -3.18
N GLY A 19 7.66 15.29 -4.41
CA GLY A 19 9.09 15.39 -4.74
C GLY A 19 9.94 14.24 -4.19
N VAL A 20 9.28 13.14 -3.80
CA VAL A 20 9.95 11.96 -3.24
C VAL A 20 10.37 11.06 -4.39
N ALA A 21 11.63 11.15 -4.82
CA ALA A 21 12.20 10.19 -5.76
C ALA A 21 12.49 8.87 -5.04
N CYS A 22 11.95 7.77 -5.57
CA CYS A 22 12.36 6.45 -5.07
C CYS A 22 13.81 6.18 -5.42
N GLN A 23 14.52 5.63 -4.46
CA GLN A 23 15.93 5.29 -4.60
C GLN A 23 16.11 3.79 -4.84
N ILE A 24 15.10 2.98 -4.49
CA ILE A 24 15.15 1.53 -4.64
C ILE A 24 15.29 1.12 -6.11
N ASN A 25 16.23 0.22 -6.38
CA ASN A 25 16.50 -0.29 -7.73
C ASN A 25 16.69 -1.81 -7.68
N PRO A 26 15.86 -2.64 -8.36
CA PRO A 26 14.78 -2.22 -9.23
C PRO A 26 13.57 -1.67 -8.45
N VAL A 27 12.85 -0.74 -9.07
CA VAL A 27 11.57 -0.26 -8.56
C VAL A 27 10.56 -1.42 -8.55
N PRO A 28 9.84 -1.66 -7.44
CA PRO A 28 8.85 -2.72 -7.39
C PRO A 28 7.82 -2.61 -8.51
N THR A 29 7.58 -3.73 -9.19
CA THR A 29 6.57 -3.84 -10.26
C THR A 29 5.23 -4.35 -9.75
N GLU A 30 5.05 -4.48 -8.46
CA GLU A 30 3.81 -4.90 -7.80
C GLU A 30 3.45 -3.89 -6.72
N PHE A 31 2.18 -3.89 -6.29
CA PHE A 31 1.79 -3.15 -5.10
C PHE A 31 2.50 -3.74 -3.88
N THR A 32 3.05 -2.87 -3.04
CA THR A 32 3.72 -3.24 -1.79
C THR A 32 2.97 -2.66 -0.60
N ILE A 33 3.19 -3.20 0.59
CA ILE A 33 2.65 -2.67 1.83
C ILE A 33 3.29 -1.30 2.09
N HIS A 34 2.46 -0.33 2.44
CA HIS A 34 2.85 0.92 3.09
C HIS A 34 2.69 0.77 4.59
N GLY A 35 1.52 0.30 5.04
CA GLY A 35 1.30 -0.06 6.44
C GLY A 35 -0.08 -0.60 6.78
N LEU A 36 -0.24 -0.98 8.04
CA LEU A 36 -1.52 -1.38 8.64
C LEU A 36 -1.87 -0.39 9.73
N TRP A 37 -2.91 0.41 9.52
CA TRP A 37 -3.18 1.57 10.38
C TRP A 37 -4.47 1.38 11.18
N PRO A 38 -4.41 1.38 12.53
CA PRO A 38 -5.60 1.38 13.35
C PRO A 38 -6.31 2.75 13.29
N GLU A 39 -7.64 2.76 13.28
CA GLU A 39 -8.46 3.97 13.38
C GLU A 39 -9.77 3.69 14.16
N PRO A 40 -10.07 4.42 15.25
CA PRO A 40 -9.13 5.26 15.99
C PRO A 40 -7.98 4.45 16.57
N ASN A 41 -6.88 5.12 16.91
CA ASN A 41 -5.77 4.53 17.64
C ASN A 41 -6.25 3.91 18.97
N GLY A 42 -5.74 2.72 19.28
CA GLY A 42 -5.89 2.10 20.60
C GLY A 42 -4.91 2.68 21.63
N ALA A 43 -4.86 2.04 22.80
CA ALA A 43 -3.82 2.33 23.79
C ALA A 43 -2.44 1.94 23.22
N PRO A 44 -1.37 2.70 23.52
CA PRO A 44 -0.02 2.34 23.11
C PRO A 44 0.39 1.00 23.74
N SER A 45 1.02 0.16 22.94
CA SER A 45 1.60 -1.10 23.33
C SER A 45 2.78 -0.86 24.27
N THR A 46 2.95 -1.75 25.24
CA THR A 46 4.16 -1.79 26.06
C THR A 46 5.33 -2.47 25.34
N ASP A 47 5.09 -3.09 24.17
CA ASP A 47 6.13 -3.72 23.37
C ASP A 47 6.94 -2.68 22.58
N SER A 48 8.25 -2.63 22.83
CA SER A 48 9.15 -1.76 22.09
C SER A 48 9.64 -2.43 20.81
N PHE A 49 9.79 -1.66 19.74
CA PHE A 49 10.30 -2.19 18.47
C PHE A 49 11.66 -2.86 18.66
N ASN A 50 11.73 -4.13 18.28
CA ASN A 50 12.97 -4.90 18.21
C ASN A 50 13.00 -5.66 16.89
N GLY A 51 13.86 -5.24 15.96
CA GLY A 51 14.00 -5.86 14.63
C GLY A 51 14.35 -7.34 14.67
N GLN A 52 14.97 -7.84 15.75
CA GLN A 52 15.28 -9.27 15.90
C GLN A 52 14.01 -10.13 15.99
N LYS A 53 12.88 -9.57 16.47
CA LYS A 53 11.58 -10.26 16.48
C LYS A 53 11.07 -10.57 15.07
N LEU A 54 11.60 -9.89 14.06
CA LEU A 54 11.24 -10.02 12.65
C LEU A 54 12.22 -10.85 11.84
N ALA A 55 13.26 -11.43 12.45
CA ALA A 55 14.33 -12.14 11.72
C ALA A 55 13.79 -13.19 10.75
N THR A 56 12.81 -13.99 11.19
CA THR A 56 12.17 -15.04 10.34
C THR A 56 11.19 -14.49 9.29
N LEU A 57 10.76 -13.23 9.43
CA LEU A 57 9.87 -12.55 8.49
C LEU A 57 10.63 -11.63 7.53
N ALA A 58 11.92 -11.38 7.78
CA ALA A 58 12.69 -10.31 7.14
C ALA A 58 12.78 -10.45 5.62
N THR A 59 12.87 -11.66 5.09
CA THR A 59 12.87 -11.92 3.64
C THR A 59 11.52 -11.56 3.02
N GLU A 60 10.43 -11.93 3.68
CA GLU A 60 9.08 -11.67 3.19
C GLU A 60 8.70 -10.20 3.31
N LEU A 61 9.03 -9.57 4.44
CA LEU A 61 8.87 -8.13 4.63
C LEU A 61 9.72 -7.33 3.66
N SER A 62 10.95 -7.74 3.37
CA SER A 62 11.78 -7.04 2.38
C SER A 62 11.19 -7.12 0.97
N ARG A 63 10.48 -8.21 0.65
CA ARG A 63 9.81 -8.38 -0.64
C ARG A 63 8.52 -7.57 -0.75
N TYR A 64 7.68 -7.63 0.28
CA TYR A 64 6.31 -7.09 0.21
C TYR A 64 6.14 -5.75 0.92
N TRP A 65 7.07 -5.35 1.79
CA TRP A 65 7.07 -4.08 2.52
C TRP A 65 8.44 -3.36 2.44
N PRO A 66 9.00 -3.14 1.24
CA PRO A 66 10.30 -2.49 1.08
C PRO A 66 10.23 -0.99 1.40
N ASN A 67 11.37 -0.43 1.81
CA ASN A 67 11.58 1.01 1.86
C ASN A 67 11.87 1.55 0.45
N LEU A 68 10.90 2.22 -0.16
CA LEU A 68 11.04 2.78 -1.52
C LEU A 68 12.07 3.92 -1.61
N LYS A 69 12.43 4.54 -0.49
CA LYS A 69 13.34 5.71 -0.43
C LYS A 69 14.80 5.33 -0.17
N SER A 70 15.10 4.05 -0.02
CA SER A 70 16.48 3.55 0.15
C SER A 70 17.04 3.06 -1.17
N SER A 71 18.27 3.46 -1.51
CA SER A 71 19.01 2.91 -2.65
C SER A 71 19.55 1.50 -2.40
N GLN A 72 19.54 1.06 -1.14
CA GLN A 72 20.04 -0.22 -0.72
C GLN A 72 18.87 -1.17 -0.41
N GLN A 73 18.91 -2.36 -0.99
CA GLN A 73 17.88 -3.40 -0.78
C GLN A 73 18.14 -4.26 0.47
N GLN A 74 19.14 -3.93 1.29
CA GLN A 74 19.48 -4.75 2.45
C GLN A 74 18.42 -4.60 3.53
N ILE A 75 18.14 -5.70 4.25
CA ILE A 75 17.16 -5.77 5.35
C ILE A 75 17.33 -4.61 6.33
N ALA A 76 18.58 -4.21 6.65
CA ALA A 76 18.89 -3.11 7.55
C ALA A 76 18.19 -1.78 7.17
N PHE A 77 18.03 -1.48 5.87
CA PHE A 77 17.38 -0.24 5.40
C PHE A 77 15.86 -0.31 5.41
N ASN A 78 15.31 -1.52 5.44
CA ASN A 78 13.87 -1.71 5.64
C ASN A 78 13.51 -1.64 7.13
N ILE A 79 14.43 -2.02 8.04
CA ILE A 79 14.20 -1.99 9.49
C ILE A 79 13.81 -0.59 9.98
N ASP A 80 14.48 0.48 9.52
CA ASP A 80 14.13 1.84 9.93
C ASP A 80 12.73 2.26 9.44
N PHE A 81 12.35 1.82 8.25
CA PHE A 81 11.00 2.05 7.72
C PHE A 81 9.95 1.29 8.54
N TRP A 82 10.18 0.01 8.81
CA TRP A 82 9.31 -0.81 9.65
C TRP A 82 9.20 -0.26 11.08
N LYS A 83 10.30 0.22 11.66
CA LYS A 83 10.31 0.90 12.96
C LYS A 83 9.44 2.15 12.94
N GLY A 84 9.50 2.94 11.87
CA GLY A 84 8.65 4.11 11.67
C GLY A 84 7.16 3.75 11.65
N GLU A 85 6.78 2.74 10.86
CA GLU A 85 5.39 2.27 10.78
C GLU A 85 4.90 1.69 12.11
N TRP A 86 5.74 0.93 12.82
CA TRP A 86 5.42 0.48 14.18
C TRP A 86 5.20 1.65 15.13
N ASN A 87 6.16 2.58 15.22
CA ASN A 87 6.06 3.70 16.16
C ASN A 87 4.87 4.63 15.84
N LYS A 88 4.50 4.78 14.58
CA LYS A 88 3.40 5.67 14.22
C LYS A 88 2.03 5.00 14.33
N HIS A 89 1.96 3.72 13.99
CA HIS A 89 0.70 3.01 13.80
C HIS A 89 0.66 1.70 14.58
N GLY A 90 1.67 0.84 14.44
CA GLY A 90 1.69 -0.49 15.04
C GLY A 90 1.57 -0.50 16.57
N GLN A 91 2.24 0.41 17.28
CA GLN A 91 2.14 0.48 18.73
C GLN A 91 0.72 0.79 19.22
N TYR A 92 -0.15 1.39 18.39
CA TYR A 92 -1.54 1.68 18.75
C TYR A 92 -2.54 0.62 18.25
N SER A 93 -2.05 -0.51 17.72
CA SER A 93 -2.89 -1.56 17.13
C SER A 93 -3.52 -2.51 18.14
N GLY A 94 -3.00 -2.55 19.37
CA GLY A 94 -3.33 -3.61 20.34
C GLY A 94 -2.63 -4.95 20.07
N LEU A 95 -1.73 -5.03 19.08
CA LEU A 95 -0.89 -6.20 18.79
C LEU A 95 0.53 -6.00 19.35
N GLY A 96 1.27 -7.11 19.54
CA GLY A 96 2.72 -7.07 19.73
C GLY A 96 3.48 -6.76 18.43
N VAL A 97 4.78 -6.43 18.52
CA VAL A 97 5.59 -6.05 17.34
C VAL A 97 5.52 -7.14 16.27
N ARG A 98 5.79 -8.39 16.63
CA ARG A 98 5.81 -9.51 15.68
C ARG A 98 4.42 -9.73 15.06
N GLU A 99 3.39 -9.80 15.88
CA GLU A 99 2.01 -10.05 15.46
C GLU A 99 1.51 -8.98 14.48
N TYR A 100 1.88 -7.71 14.68
CA TYR A 100 1.55 -6.62 13.78
C TYR A 100 2.08 -6.84 12.36
N PHE A 101 3.36 -7.24 12.23
CA PHE A 101 3.96 -7.51 10.93
C PHE A 101 3.45 -8.80 10.29
N GLU A 102 3.23 -9.87 11.09
CA GLU A 102 2.63 -11.12 10.60
C GLU A 102 1.21 -10.88 10.07
N LYS A 103 0.37 -10.16 10.83
CA LYS A 103 -0.98 -9.84 10.40
C LYS A 103 -0.99 -8.97 9.16
N SER A 104 -0.09 -7.99 9.07
CA SER A 104 0.03 -7.15 7.86
C SER A 104 0.39 -7.98 6.61
N LEU A 105 1.31 -8.95 6.74
CA LEU A 105 1.66 -9.87 5.65
C LEU A 105 0.51 -10.79 5.26
N GLU A 106 -0.23 -11.33 6.24
CA GLU A 106 -1.42 -12.15 6.01
C GLU A 106 -2.48 -11.40 5.21
N LEU A 107 -2.83 -10.18 5.64
CA LEU A 107 -3.82 -9.35 4.95
C LEU A 107 -3.33 -8.93 3.55
N TYR A 108 -2.02 -8.71 3.38
CA TYR A 108 -1.44 -8.45 2.06
C TYR A 108 -1.57 -9.65 1.12
N LYS A 109 -1.29 -10.88 1.59
CA LYS A 109 -1.42 -12.09 0.77
C LYS A 109 -2.85 -12.31 0.30
N ASP A 110 -3.83 -12.00 1.16
CA ASP A 110 -5.26 -12.11 0.83
C ASP A 110 -5.72 -11.03 -0.17
N ALA A 111 -5.45 -9.74 0.09
CA ALA A 111 -6.05 -8.64 -0.69
C ALA A 111 -5.12 -7.95 -1.70
N GLY A 112 -3.80 -8.03 -1.50
CA GLY A 112 -2.80 -7.24 -2.24
C GLY A 112 -1.93 -8.02 -3.20
N GLN A 113 -1.65 -9.29 -2.90
CA GLN A 113 -0.72 -10.09 -3.69
C GLN A 113 -1.26 -10.34 -5.11
N GLY A 114 -0.45 -9.98 -6.11
CA GLY A 114 -0.81 -10.13 -7.52
C GLY A 114 -1.84 -9.12 -8.04
N LEU A 115 -2.16 -8.08 -7.26
CA LEU A 115 -3.18 -7.09 -7.60
C LEU A 115 -2.93 -6.41 -8.96
N ARG A 116 -1.66 -6.16 -9.35
CA ARG A 116 -1.35 -5.62 -10.68
C ARG A 116 -1.79 -6.57 -11.79
N ALA A 117 -1.43 -7.84 -11.69
CA ALA A 117 -1.77 -8.83 -12.71
C ALA A 117 -3.29 -9.04 -12.82
N LYS A 118 -3.98 -9.05 -11.67
CA LYS A 118 -5.44 -9.12 -11.63
C LYS A 118 -6.10 -7.88 -12.27
N LEU A 119 -5.61 -6.67 -11.98
CA LEU A 119 -6.06 -5.44 -12.64
C LEU A 119 -5.81 -5.45 -14.15
N ALA A 120 -4.66 -5.98 -14.57
CA ALA A 120 -4.34 -6.12 -15.99
C ALA A 120 -5.33 -7.05 -16.72
N ALA A 121 -5.82 -8.12 -16.07
CA ALA A 121 -6.87 -8.99 -16.61
C ALA A 121 -8.21 -8.24 -16.79
N GLU A 122 -8.47 -7.22 -15.98
CA GLU A 122 -9.57 -6.27 -16.13
C GLU A 122 -9.25 -5.09 -17.08
N LYS A 123 -8.19 -5.21 -17.89
CA LYS A 123 -7.71 -4.21 -18.86
C LYS A 123 -7.25 -2.88 -18.22
N ILE A 124 -6.95 -2.90 -16.91
CA ILE A 124 -6.32 -1.79 -16.18
C ILE A 124 -4.84 -2.10 -16.04
N ILE A 125 -4.07 -1.75 -17.07
CA ILE A 125 -2.63 -2.03 -17.14
C ILE A 125 -1.79 -0.81 -16.73
N PRO A 126 -0.58 -1.01 -16.19
CA PRO A 126 0.34 0.08 -15.98
C PRO A 126 0.75 0.71 -17.33
N THR A 127 0.48 2.00 -17.51
CA THR A 127 0.79 2.79 -18.71
C THR A 127 0.82 4.29 -18.37
N ILE A 128 1.59 5.06 -19.15
CA ILE A 128 1.58 6.54 -19.10
C ILE A 128 0.71 7.17 -20.19
N TYR A 129 0.17 6.36 -21.10
CA TYR A 129 -0.54 6.82 -22.30
C TYR A 129 -2.05 6.90 -22.13
N THR A 130 -2.60 6.16 -21.15
CA THR A 130 -4.04 6.04 -20.92
C THR A 130 -4.37 6.32 -19.47
N THR A 131 -5.49 7.01 -19.26
CA THR A 131 -6.11 7.22 -17.96
C THR A 131 -7.33 6.32 -17.81
N TYR A 132 -7.67 5.98 -16.57
CA TYR A 132 -8.85 5.20 -16.23
C TYR A 132 -9.76 6.02 -15.34
N LYS A 133 -11.08 5.87 -15.48
CA LYS A 133 -12.00 6.50 -14.54
C LYS A 133 -11.81 5.86 -13.18
N LEU A 134 -11.80 6.66 -12.12
CA LEU A 134 -11.71 6.17 -10.74
C LEU A 134 -12.76 5.08 -10.45
N VAL A 135 -13.99 5.28 -10.93
CA VAL A 135 -15.10 4.32 -10.75
C VAL A 135 -14.82 2.96 -11.40
N ASP A 136 -14.13 2.94 -12.54
CA ASP A 136 -13.77 1.70 -13.24
C ASP A 136 -12.67 0.95 -12.48
N ILE A 137 -11.68 1.68 -11.94
CA ILE A 137 -10.64 1.10 -11.07
C ILE A 137 -11.29 0.51 -9.81
N GLN A 138 -12.19 1.24 -9.15
CA GLN A 138 -12.88 0.77 -7.95
C GLN A 138 -13.72 -0.48 -8.23
N ALA A 139 -14.45 -0.51 -9.35
CA ALA A 139 -15.23 -1.66 -9.78
C ALA A 139 -14.34 -2.88 -10.06
N ALA A 140 -13.20 -2.69 -10.75
CA ALA A 140 -12.24 -3.75 -10.99
C ALA A 140 -11.64 -4.30 -9.69
N VAL A 141 -11.20 -3.44 -8.77
CA VAL A 141 -10.66 -3.85 -7.45
C VAL A 141 -11.70 -4.64 -6.65
N ASN A 142 -12.96 -4.22 -6.68
CA ASN A 142 -14.05 -4.94 -6.03
C ASN A 142 -14.25 -6.33 -6.64
N LYS A 143 -14.29 -6.41 -7.98
CA LYS A 143 -14.50 -7.66 -8.72
C LYS A 143 -13.38 -8.67 -8.51
N ILE A 144 -12.11 -8.26 -8.59
CA ILE A 144 -10.94 -9.15 -8.51
C ILE A 144 -10.62 -9.63 -7.08
N ASN A 145 -11.30 -9.08 -6.08
CA ASN A 145 -11.17 -9.45 -4.67
C ASN A 145 -12.51 -9.96 -4.09
N ASP A 146 -13.31 -10.66 -4.90
CA ASP A 146 -14.54 -11.34 -4.48
C ASP A 146 -15.53 -10.41 -3.75
N GLY A 147 -15.69 -9.18 -4.25
CA GLY A 147 -16.57 -8.17 -3.67
C GLY A 147 -15.94 -7.35 -2.54
N PHE A 148 -14.66 -7.52 -2.23
CA PHE A 148 -13.95 -6.67 -1.27
C PHE A 148 -13.49 -5.37 -1.91
N SER A 149 -14.08 -4.25 -1.49
CA SER A 149 -13.80 -2.92 -2.04
C SER A 149 -12.50 -2.33 -1.51
N GLY A 150 -11.71 -1.72 -2.40
CA GLY A 150 -10.55 -0.90 -2.04
C GLY A 150 -10.79 0.59 -2.33
N THR A 151 -10.36 1.46 -1.42
CA THR A 151 -10.33 2.91 -1.65
C THR A 151 -9.07 3.26 -2.42
N ILE A 152 -9.22 3.88 -3.59
CA ILE A 152 -8.07 4.35 -4.39
C ILE A 152 -7.68 5.75 -3.90
N LYS A 153 -6.42 5.93 -3.53
CA LYS A 153 -5.84 7.26 -3.30
C LYS A 153 -4.98 7.63 -4.48
N SER A 154 -5.22 8.82 -5.02
CA SER A 154 -4.42 9.38 -6.09
C SER A 154 -3.54 10.51 -5.59
N VAL A 155 -2.46 10.76 -6.33
CA VAL A 155 -1.57 11.91 -6.16
C VAL A 155 -1.43 12.62 -7.50
N GLN A 156 -1.17 13.93 -7.47
CA GLN A 156 -0.83 14.67 -8.69
C GLN A 156 0.56 14.25 -9.17
N ARG A 157 0.70 14.00 -10.47
CA ARG A 157 2.00 13.66 -11.07
C ARG A 157 2.90 14.90 -11.13
N GLN A 158 4.16 14.76 -10.70
CA GLN A 158 5.17 15.81 -10.83
C GLN A 158 5.43 16.11 -12.32
N GLY A 159 5.43 17.40 -12.70
CA GLY A 159 5.66 17.84 -14.08
C GLY A 159 4.54 17.47 -15.08
N GLY A 160 3.49 16.75 -14.66
CA GLY A 160 2.42 16.24 -15.51
C GLY A 160 1.17 17.14 -15.60
N GLY A 161 1.25 18.39 -15.15
CA GLY A 161 0.09 19.28 -15.01
C GLY A 161 -0.89 18.77 -13.95
N ASN A 162 -2.21 18.85 -14.23
CA ASN A 162 -3.28 18.43 -13.30
C ASN A 162 -3.57 16.91 -13.31
N LYS A 163 -2.74 16.10 -13.97
CA LYS A 163 -2.96 14.64 -14.06
C LYS A 163 -2.80 13.97 -12.70
N GLN A 164 -3.79 13.18 -12.31
CA GLN A 164 -3.76 12.34 -11.12
C GLN A 164 -3.25 10.95 -11.47
N GLN A 165 -2.58 10.28 -10.53
CA GLN A 165 -2.10 8.92 -10.68
C GLN A 165 -2.33 8.09 -9.43
N ILE A 166 -2.48 6.76 -9.57
CA ILE A 166 -2.65 5.85 -8.44
C ILE A 166 -1.43 5.96 -7.53
N GLN A 167 -1.66 6.29 -6.27
CA GLN A 167 -0.63 6.31 -5.22
C GLN A 167 -0.80 5.09 -4.31
N GLU A 168 -2.03 4.85 -3.85
CA GLU A 168 -2.34 3.77 -2.91
C GLU A 168 -3.69 3.12 -3.20
N ILE A 169 -3.83 1.88 -2.73
CA ILE A 169 -5.10 1.19 -2.59
C ILE A 169 -5.24 0.79 -1.12
N ARG A 170 -6.36 1.16 -0.51
CA ARG A 170 -6.61 0.97 0.93
C ARG A 170 -7.78 0.02 1.15
N PHE A 171 -7.54 -1.03 1.91
CA PHE A 171 -8.52 -2.04 2.28
C PHE A 171 -8.88 -1.91 3.76
N SER A 172 -10.17 -1.80 4.06
CA SER A 172 -10.65 -1.61 5.44
C SER A 172 -11.06 -2.94 6.07
N TYR A 173 -10.76 -3.08 7.35
CA TYR A 173 -11.07 -4.23 8.16
C TYR A 173 -11.64 -3.80 9.52
N THR A 174 -12.51 -4.62 10.08
CA THR A 174 -12.97 -4.47 11.47
C THR A 174 -11.82 -4.72 12.47
N ASN A 175 -12.04 -4.47 13.76
CA ASN A 175 -11.05 -4.76 14.83
C ASN A 175 -10.63 -6.24 14.91
N ASN A 176 -11.44 -7.18 14.42
CA ASN A 176 -11.14 -8.61 14.34
C ASN A 176 -10.73 -9.04 12.92
N PHE A 177 -10.22 -8.09 12.12
CA PHE A 177 -9.66 -8.33 10.79
C PHE A 177 -10.64 -8.93 9.77
N GLN A 178 -11.95 -8.68 9.94
CA GLN A 178 -12.95 -9.04 8.93
C GLN A 178 -13.04 -7.95 7.87
N LYS A 179 -13.16 -8.35 6.60
CA LYS A 179 -13.27 -7.45 5.44
C LYS A 179 -14.44 -6.48 5.64
N GLN A 180 -14.17 -5.17 5.55
CA GLN A 180 -15.17 -4.12 5.69
C GLN A 180 -15.22 -3.28 4.42
N ASN A 181 -16.36 -3.29 3.73
CA ASN A 181 -16.58 -2.46 2.55
C ASN A 181 -17.06 -1.07 2.95
N ASN A 182 -16.25 -0.07 2.64
CA ASN A 182 -16.59 1.34 2.81
C ASN A 182 -16.78 1.97 1.43
N LEU A 183 -17.81 1.54 0.71
CA LEU A 183 -18.16 2.14 -0.58
C LEU A 183 -18.87 3.47 -0.33
N SER A 184 -18.16 4.58 -0.49
CA SER A 184 -18.80 5.87 -0.76
C SER A 184 -18.84 6.09 -2.27
N PRO A 185 -20.02 6.29 -2.89
CA PRO A 185 -20.09 6.68 -4.29
C PRO A 185 -19.28 7.97 -4.49
N SER A 186 -18.21 7.90 -5.28
CA SER A 186 -17.52 9.12 -5.70
C SER A 186 -18.41 9.83 -6.72
N SER A 187 -18.98 10.98 -6.35
CA SER A 187 -19.68 11.88 -7.27
C SER A 187 -18.76 12.51 -8.31
N ARG A 188 -17.44 12.42 -8.11
CA ARG A 188 -16.43 12.86 -9.07
C ARG A 188 -15.97 11.67 -9.92
N VAL A 189 -15.77 11.94 -11.21
CA VAL A 189 -15.20 11.01 -12.18
C VAL A 189 -13.78 11.48 -12.55
N PRO A 190 -12.82 11.55 -11.60
CA PRO A 190 -11.46 11.91 -11.95
C PRO A 190 -10.87 10.78 -12.81
N GLU A 191 -10.10 11.19 -13.80
CA GLU A 191 -9.27 10.30 -14.60
C GLU A 191 -7.92 10.11 -13.92
N ILE A 192 -7.55 8.84 -13.73
CA ILE A 192 -6.39 8.44 -12.95
C ILE A 192 -5.43 7.67 -13.86
N LEU A 193 -4.17 8.07 -13.85
CA LEU A 193 -3.07 7.36 -14.50
C LEU A 193 -2.64 6.17 -13.63
N PHE A 194 -2.30 5.04 -14.24
CA PHE A 194 -1.63 3.93 -13.56
C PHE A 194 -0.22 3.79 -14.13
N PRO A 195 0.77 4.59 -13.68
CA PRO A 195 2.07 4.68 -14.36
C PRO A 195 2.85 3.36 -14.31
N ALA A 196 3.50 3.00 -15.42
CA ALA A 196 4.36 1.82 -15.48
C ALA A 196 5.67 1.99 -14.67
N PRO A 197 6.22 0.90 -14.09
CA PRO A 197 7.54 0.95 -13.46
C PRO A 197 8.62 1.38 -14.46
N GLY A 198 9.54 2.26 -14.02
CA GLY A 198 10.67 2.73 -14.83
C GLY A 198 10.44 4.02 -15.65
N PHE A 199 9.25 4.63 -15.60
CA PHE A 199 8.94 5.91 -16.27
C PHE A 199 8.76 7.07 -15.26
N GLY A 200 9.72 7.21 -14.34
CA GLY A 200 9.82 8.30 -13.36
C GLY A 200 10.62 9.48 -13.90
#